data_AF-A0A0V1FWJ6-F1
#
_entry.id   AF-A0A0V1FWJ6-F1
#
_cell.length_a   1.000
_cell.length_b   1.000
_cell.length_c   1.000
_cell.angle_alpha   90.00
_cell.angle_beta   90.00
_cell.angle_gamma   90.00
#
_symmetry.space_group_name_H-M   'P 1'
#
loop_
_entity.id
_entity.type
_entity.pdbx_description
1 polymer ?
#
loop_
_entity_poly.entity_id
_entity_poly.type
_entity_poly.pdbx_seq_one_letter_code
_entity_poly.pdbx_strand_id
1 'polypeptide(L)'
;MELVVAFAIAVLTIIFVGSVVALGLICRHRFYAKQLDQKPILKYSKDENSDGKMATQFGEFELDDVLQLSPNIEKILKEKTWMYDTSGLVEHCLSILRTCHWMTDKLSGLSFSPVHGNQAVMDEVRLATRRVMPRVDDLVRAMYSFSRKGVQATLLEARAAALILATNNLVLAFRAAYPTAVENVEWLRIALSDLEMHLQQLREASQSEELQCQQFYIPPMPFATLAIVFGIPACGKTSLCKRIVDFFNAEESNGSDVHVAHICYDEILESKLCTNQWKSTRNMILDSVDAVAVGLNSRDAYVKPAGVDADIWNKIILLVPNFDATWSRIIFLIDDNMYYRSMRFSYYRLARKHHFGFCQLFIQCDLGCALIQNRGRKCNAVVSDETIKRMADKIQIPAEKWEENSYTVIVDNSDREVHLSKFEFVIFYSKVVQNSCPN
;
A
#
# COMPACT_ATOMS: atom_id res chain seq x y z
N MET A 1 -31.31 -8.53 -40.42
CA MET A 1 -31.43 -8.00 -39.05
C MET A 1 -31.17 -9.06 -37.99
N GLU A 2 -31.76 -10.26 -38.09
CA GLU A 2 -31.61 -11.32 -37.07
C GLU A 2 -30.16 -11.80 -36.84
N LEU A 3 -29.35 -11.90 -37.90
CA LEU A 3 -27.93 -12.29 -37.82
C LEU A 3 -27.07 -11.29 -37.01
N VAL A 4 -27.39 -10.00 -37.10
CA VAL A 4 -26.68 -8.94 -36.36
C VAL A 4 -27.04 -8.96 -34.88
N VAL A 5 -28.30 -9.23 -34.57
CA VAL A 5 -28.78 -9.38 -33.19
C VAL A 5 -28.18 -10.63 -32.53
N ALA A 6 -28.11 -11.75 -33.27
CA ALA A 6 -27.47 -12.97 -32.78
C ALA A 6 -25.98 -12.76 -32.46
N PHE A 7 -25.26 -12.01 -33.31
CA PHE A 7 -23.86 -11.68 -33.09
C PHE A 7 -23.67 -10.78 -31.86
N ALA A 8 -24.52 -9.77 -31.68
CA ALA A 8 -24.46 -8.89 -30.51
C ALA A 8 -24.70 -9.65 -29.20
N ILE A 9 -25.68 -10.56 -29.17
CA ILE A 9 -25.96 -11.40 -28.00
C ILE A 9 -24.77 -12.33 -27.70
N ALA A 10 -24.16 -12.94 -28.73
CA ALA A 10 -23.00 -13.81 -28.56
C ALA A 10 -21.80 -13.07 -27.94
N VAL A 11 -21.49 -11.87 -28.43
CA VAL A 11 -20.41 -11.04 -27.88
C VAL A 11 -20.70 -10.65 -26.43
N LEU A 12 -21.93 -10.26 -26.12
CA LEU A 12 -22.33 -9.88 -24.77
C LEU A 12 -22.19 -11.06 -23.79
N THR A 13 -22.58 -12.27 -24.20
CA THR A 13 -22.43 -13.48 -23.38
C THR A 13 -20.96 -13.82 -23.11
N ILE A 14 -20.07 -13.64 -24.09
CA ILE A 14 -18.63 -13.91 -23.90
C ILE A 14 -18.02 -12.94 -22.88
N ILE A 15 -18.35 -11.65 -22.99
CA ILE A 15 -17.86 -10.62 -22.06
C ILE A 15 -18.39 -10.89 -20.64
N PHE A 16 -19.67 -11.23 -20.51
CA PHE A 16 -20.27 -11.53 -19.21
C PHE A 16 -19.64 -12.75 -18.55
N VAL A 17 -19.47 -13.85 -19.28
CA VAL A 17 -18.83 -15.08 -18.77
C VAL A 17 -17.37 -14.81 -18.39
N GLY A 18 -16.63 -14.06 -19.22
CA GLY A 18 -15.26 -13.65 -18.90
C GLY A 18 -15.16 -12.85 -17.60
N SER A 19 -16.12 -11.94 -17.37
CA SER A 19 -16.17 -11.08 -16.18
C SER A 19 -16.49 -11.89 -14.91
N VAL A 20 -17.40 -12.87 -15.00
CA VAL A 20 -17.74 -13.77 -13.88
C VAL A 20 -16.56 -14.69 -13.53
N VAL A 21 -15.84 -15.21 -14.51
CA VAL A 21 -14.64 -16.05 -14.27
C VAL A 21 -13.54 -15.23 -13.61
N ALA A 22 -13.27 -14.02 -14.10
CA ALA A 22 -12.28 -13.12 -13.50
C ALA A 22 -12.64 -12.77 -12.04
N LEU A 23 -13.92 -12.47 -11.77
CA LEU A 23 -14.40 -12.21 -10.41
C LEU A 23 -14.24 -13.45 -9.52
N GLY A 24 -14.58 -14.65 -10.02
CA GLY A 24 -14.39 -15.91 -9.30
C GLY A 24 -12.93 -16.18 -8.94
N LEU A 25 -11.99 -15.91 -9.86
CA LEU A 25 -10.55 -16.05 -9.62
C LEU A 25 -10.04 -15.05 -8.58
N ILE A 26 -10.49 -13.79 -8.62
CA ILE A 26 -10.12 -12.76 -7.64
C ILE A 26 -10.68 -13.10 -6.26
N CYS A 27 -11.95 -13.53 -6.18
CA CYS A 27 -12.57 -13.98 -4.95
C CYS A 27 -11.85 -15.20 -4.36
N ARG A 28 -11.49 -16.19 -5.20
CA ARG A 28 -10.75 -17.37 -4.80
C ARG A 28 -9.34 -17.02 -4.31
N HIS A 29 -8.64 -16.12 -5.01
CA HIS A 29 -7.32 -15.66 -4.61
C HIS A 29 -7.35 -14.91 -3.26
N ARG A 30 -8.34 -14.02 -3.06
CA ARG A 30 -8.53 -13.34 -1.77
C ARG A 30 -8.92 -14.32 -0.65
N PHE A 31 -9.66 -15.38 -0.96
CA PHE A 31 -10.03 -16.40 0.03
C PHE A 31 -8.83 -17.27 0.44
N TYR A 32 -8.01 -17.72 -0.52
CA TYR A 32 -6.77 -18.47 -0.22
C TYR A 32 -5.72 -17.60 0.49
N ALA A 33 -5.61 -16.31 0.15
CA ALA A 33 -4.73 -15.38 0.86
C ALA A 33 -5.13 -15.17 2.33
N LYS A 34 -6.44 -15.16 2.63
CA LYS A 34 -6.94 -15.11 4.02
C LYS A 34 -6.64 -16.38 4.83
N GLN A 35 -6.46 -17.53 4.17
CA GLN A 35 -6.21 -18.81 4.84
C GLN A 35 -4.74 -19.00 5.24
N LEU A 36 -3.80 -18.30 4.60
CA LEU A 36 -2.36 -18.35 4.91
C LEU A 36 -1.96 -17.51 6.14
N ASP A 37 -2.74 -16.49 6.50
CA ASP A 37 -2.54 -15.68 7.73
C ASP A 37 -3.21 -16.29 8.97
N GLN A 38 -3.86 -17.45 8.84
CA GLN A 38 -4.64 -18.09 9.89
C GLN A 38 -3.86 -19.19 10.64
N LYS A 39 -2.55 -19.00 10.88
CA LYS A 39 -1.84 -19.82 11.87
C LYS A 39 -2.01 -19.19 13.25
N PRO A 40 -2.78 -19.80 14.17
CA PRO A 40 -2.85 -19.32 15.54
C PRO A 40 -1.47 -19.43 16.19
N ILE A 41 -0.97 -18.32 16.74
CA ILE A 41 0.35 -18.25 17.39
C ILE A 41 0.33 -18.97 18.75
N LEU A 42 -0.83 -19.40 19.25
CA LEU A 42 -0.94 -20.23 20.45
C LEU A 42 -1.65 -21.54 20.11
N LYS A 43 -0.89 -22.64 20.10
CA LYS A 43 -1.43 -23.98 20.29
C LYS A 43 -2.06 -24.01 21.69
N TYR A 44 -3.37 -23.85 21.76
CA TYR A 44 -4.13 -24.36 22.89
C TYR A 44 -4.02 -25.89 22.81
N SER A 45 -3.26 -26.51 23.72
CA SER A 45 -3.30 -27.97 23.87
C SER A 45 -4.67 -28.29 24.45
N LYS A 46 -5.65 -28.51 23.58
CA LYS A 46 -6.76 -29.37 23.93
C LYS A 46 -6.20 -30.78 23.76
N ASP A 47 -5.76 -31.37 24.87
CA ASP A 47 -5.50 -32.80 24.92
C ASP A 47 -6.84 -33.52 24.69
N GLU A 48 -7.15 -33.76 23.42
CA GLU A 48 -8.13 -34.76 23.04
C GLU A 48 -7.44 -36.11 23.12
N ASN A 49 -7.56 -36.73 24.28
CA ASN A 49 -7.37 -38.17 24.44
C ASN A 49 -8.54 -38.72 25.24
N SER A 50 -9.59 -39.13 24.54
CA SER A 50 -10.22 -40.46 24.68
C SER A 50 -11.59 -40.49 23.99
N ASP A 51 -11.66 -41.38 23.01
CA ASP A 51 -12.75 -42.28 22.62
C ASP A 51 -14.22 -41.85 22.71
N GLY A 52 -14.93 -42.19 21.63
CA GLY A 52 -16.30 -41.78 21.39
C GLY A 52 -17.31 -42.26 22.43
N LYS A 53 -18.30 -41.39 22.67
CA LYS A 53 -19.71 -41.75 22.82
C LYS A 53 -20.57 -40.48 22.74
N MET A 54 -21.74 -40.66 22.14
CA MET A 54 -22.82 -39.68 22.02
C MET A 54 -23.23 -39.06 23.36
N ALA A 55 -23.58 -37.78 23.28
CA ALA A 55 -24.68 -37.07 23.95
C ALA A 55 -24.80 -37.11 25.49
N THR A 56 -25.43 -36.05 26.00
CA THR A 56 -25.95 -35.86 27.37
C THR A 56 -24.94 -35.63 28.49
N GLN A 57 -24.65 -34.35 28.77
CA GLN A 57 -24.63 -33.83 30.15
C GLN A 57 -24.71 -32.29 30.16
N PHE A 58 -25.92 -31.78 30.36
CA PHE A 58 -26.16 -30.51 31.04
C PHE A 58 -25.91 -30.76 32.52
N GLY A 59 -24.96 -30.06 33.13
CA GLY A 59 -24.77 -30.07 34.59
C GLY A 59 -23.30 -30.03 35.01
N GLU A 60 -22.76 -28.81 35.15
CA GLU A 60 -22.15 -28.30 36.38
C GLU A 60 -21.66 -26.88 36.08
N PHE A 61 -22.15 -25.92 36.86
CA PHE A 61 -21.64 -24.56 36.86
C PHE A 61 -20.32 -24.61 37.62
N GLU A 62 -19.21 -24.74 36.92
CA GLU A 62 -17.91 -24.53 37.54
C GLU A 62 -17.39 -23.16 37.15
N LEU A 63 -17.31 -22.32 38.18
CA LEU A 63 -16.61 -21.06 38.31
C LEU A 63 -15.17 -21.07 37.72
N ASP A 64 -14.69 -22.23 37.30
CA ASP A 64 -13.40 -22.50 36.67
C ASP A 64 -13.19 -21.75 35.35
N ASP A 65 -14.23 -21.54 34.52
CA ASP A 65 -14.13 -20.74 33.27
C ASP A 65 -13.73 -19.26 33.55
N VAL A 66 -14.14 -18.70 34.70
CA VAL A 66 -13.76 -17.33 35.12
C VAL A 66 -12.41 -17.34 35.83
N LEU A 67 -12.16 -18.35 36.68
CA LEU A 67 -10.90 -18.52 37.42
C LEU A 67 -9.71 -18.79 36.49
N GLN A 68 -9.93 -19.44 35.34
CA GLN A 68 -8.90 -19.69 34.32
C GLN A 68 -8.63 -18.47 33.42
N LEU A 69 -9.51 -17.47 33.38
CA LEU A 69 -9.30 -16.26 32.59
C LEU A 69 -8.17 -15.39 33.18
N SER A 70 -8.12 -15.31 34.52
CA SER A 70 -7.13 -14.55 35.28
C SER A 70 -5.66 -14.97 34.98
N PRO A 71 -5.26 -16.25 35.13
CA PRO A 71 -3.87 -16.68 34.90
C PRO A 71 -3.43 -16.58 33.42
N ASN A 72 -4.37 -16.70 32.47
CA ASN A 72 -4.06 -16.63 31.04
C ASN A 72 -3.66 -15.21 30.60
N ILE A 73 -4.30 -14.17 31.13
CA ILE A 73 -3.92 -12.79 30.84
C ILE A 73 -2.60 -12.44 31.54
N GLU A 74 -2.37 -12.94 32.76
CA GLU A 74 -1.11 -12.71 33.48
C GLU A 74 0.12 -13.29 32.75
N LYS A 75 -0.04 -14.43 32.07
CA LYS A 75 1.01 -15.03 31.23
C LYS A 75 1.37 -14.14 30.03
N ILE A 76 0.37 -13.52 29.39
CA ILE A 76 0.56 -12.58 28.26
C ILE A 76 1.26 -11.30 28.73
N LEU A 77 0.92 -10.81 29.93
CA LEU A 77 1.51 -9.59 30.50
C LEU A 77 2.97 -9.75 30.95
N LYS A 78 3.45 -10.99 31.18
CA LYS A 78 4.83 -11.28 31.62
C LYS A 78 5.84 -11.45 30.46
N GLU A 79 5.40 -11.61 29.21
CA GLU A 79 6.32 -11.70 28.07
C GLU A 79 6.96 -10.33 27.78
N LYS A 80 8.28 -10.21 27.97
CA LYS A 80 9.07 -8.97 27.86
C LYS A 80 9.39 -8.54 26.41
N THR A 81 8.45 -8.63 25.48
CA THR A 81 8.68 -8.33 24.04
C THR A 81 8.30 -6.91 23.61
N TRP A 82 7.75 -6.09 24.52
CA TRP A 82 7.10 -4.81 24.18
C TRP A 82 8.00 -3.56 24.34
N MET A 83 9.31 -3.75 24.52
CA MET A 83 10.27 -2.75 25.03
C MET A 83 10.68 -1.60 24.08
N TYR A 84 10.01 -1.40 22.93
CA TYR A 84 10.43 -0.38 21.93
C TYR A 84 9.26 0.33 21.22
N ASP A 85 8.16 0.61 21.93
CA ASP A 85 7.10 1.46 21.37
C ASP A 85 7.47 2.95 21.50
N THR A 86 7.77 3.61 20.38
CA THR A 86 8.01 5.07 20.32
C THR A 86 6.71 5.89 20.32
N SER A 87 5.54 5.24 20.20
CA SER A 87 4.22 5.88 20.09
C SER A 87 3.40 5.88 21.39
N GLY A 88 3.75 5.06 22.38
CA GLY A 88 3.02 4.93 23.65
C GLY A 88 1.66 4.23 23.57
N LEU A 89 1.19 3.83 22.37
CA LEU A 89 -0.14 3.23 22.17
C LEU A 89 -0.20 1.79 22.71
N VAL A 90 0.90 1.06 22.66
CA VAL A 90 1.01 -0.29 23.21
C VAL A 90 0.91 -0.23 24.74
N GLU A 91 1.41 0.82 25.38
CA GLU A 91 1.28 1.00 26.83
C GLU A 91 -0.18 1.17 27.26
N HIS A 92 -0.96 1.95 26.50
CA HIS A 92 -2.40 2.09 26.73
C HIS A 92 -3.15 0.75 26.54
N CYS A 93 -2.79 -0.04 25.53
CA CYS A 93 -3.38 -1.38 25.33
C CYS A 93 -3.03 -2.34 26.48
N LEU A 94 -1.79 -2.29 26.99
CA LEU A 94 -1.36 -3.10 28.14
C LEU A 94 -2.10 -2.68 29.42
N SER A 95 -2.33 -1.38 29.63
CA SER A 95 -3.14 -0.91 30.77
C SER A 95 -4.59 -1.39 30.68
N ILE A 96 -5.21 -1.34 29.49
CA ILE A 96 -6.57 -1.89 29.26
C ILE A 96 -6.61 -3.39 29.59
N LEU A 97 -5.64 -4.16 29.12
CA LEU A 97 -5.54 -5.59 29.43
C LEU A 97 -5.40 -5.85 30.95
N ARG A 98 -4.60 -5.05 31.66
CA ARG A 98 -4.44 -5.14 33.12
C ARG A 98 -5.73 -4.81 33.86
N THR A 99 -6.43 -3.75 33.47
CA THR A 99 -7.67 -3.32 34.13
C THR A 99 -8.80 -4.33 33.87
N CYS A 100 -8.93 -4.86 32.63
CA CYS A 100 -9.87 -5.94 32.32
C CYS A 100 -9.57 -7.24 33.08
N HIS A 101 -8.27 -7.59 33.21
CA HIS A 101 -7.83 -8.73 34.01
C HIS A 101 -8.20 -8.56 35.47
N TRP A 102 -7.86 -7.41 36.07
CA TRP A 102 -8.16 -7.10 37.46
C TRP A 102 -9.66 -7.09 37.74
N MET A 103 -10.48 -6.54 36.84
CA MET A 103 -11.94 -6.58 36.97
C MET A 103 -12.47 -8.01 36.93
N THR A 104 -11.99 -8.84 36.01
CA THR A 104 -12.40 -10.24 35.90
C THR A 104 -12.01 -11.03 37.15
N ASP A 105 -10.79 -10.81 37.64
CA ASP A 105 -10.25 -11.44 38.86
C ASP A 105 -11.06 -11.04 40.10
N LYS A 106 -11.37 -9.75 40.25
CA LYS A 106 -12.23 -9.25 41.32
C LYS A 106 -13.64 -9.83 41.25
N LEU A 107 -14.24 -9.92 40.06
CA LEU A 107 -15.55 -10.54 39.88
C LEU A 107 -15.53 -12.03 40.22
N SER A 108 -14.46 -12.77 39.90
CA SER A 108 -14.32 -14.17 40.35
C SER A 108 -14.11 -14.32 41.85
N GLY A 109 -13.45 -13.35 42.49
CA GLY A 109 -13.16 -13.36 43.93
C GLY A 109 -14.33 -12.93 44.81
N LEU A 110 -15.38 -12.33 44.23
CA LEU A 110 -16.66 -12.10 44.91
C LEU A 110 -17.35 -13.47 45.09
N SER A 111 -16.95 -14.22 46.12
CA SER A 111 -17.48 -15.55 46.39
C SER A 111 -19.02 -15.51 46.46
N PHE A 112 -19.69 -16.14 45.49
CA PHE A 112 -21.14 -16.13 45.38
C PHE A 112 -21.72 -17.36 46.09
N SER A 113 -22.52 -17.14 47.13
CA SER A 113 -23.42 -18.17 47.64
C SER A 113 -24.46 -18.49 46.54
N PRO A 114 -24.86 -19.76 46.33
CA PRO A 114 -25.86 -20.15 45.34
C PRO A 114 -27.24 -19.66 45.79
N VAL A 115 -27.46 -18.35 45.76
CA VAL A 115 -28.70 -17.71 46.18
C VAL A 115 -29.56 -17.47 44.94
N HIS A 116 -30.37 -18.48 44.62
CA HIS A 116 -31.75 -18.34 44.14
C HIS A 116 -32.06 -17.28 43.06
N GLY A 117 -31.27 -17.19 41.99
CA GLY A 117 -31.57 -16.30 40.86
C GLY A 117 -31.46 -17.03 39.52
N ASN A 118 -32.61 -17.31 38.89
CA ASN A 118 -32.80 -17.76 37.49
C ASN A 118 -31.58 -18.36 36.76
N GLN A 119 -31.64 -19.67 36.45
CA GLN A 119 -30.69 -20.39 35.59
C GLN A 119 -30.31 -19.61 34.31
N ALA A 120 -31.27 -18.89 33.72
CA ALA A 120 -31.07 -18.04 32.55
C ALA A 120 -30.02 -16.93 32.77
N VAL A 121 -29.99 -16.31 33.96
CA VAL A 121 -29.05 -15.21 34.28
C VAL A 121 -27.64 -15.77 34.53
N MET A 122 -27.55 -16.96 35.10
CA MET A 122 -26.28 -17.68 35.26
C MET A 122 -25.70 -18.13 33.91
N ASP A 123 -26.56 -18.55 32.98
CA ASP A 123 -26.18 -18.85 31.61
C ASP A 123 -25.70 -17.58 30.87
N GLU A 124 -26.29 -16.42 31.15
CA GLU A 124 -25.82 -15.12 30.63
C GLU A 124 -24.43 -14.75 31.14
N VAL A 125 -24.15 -14.94 32.44
CA VAL A 125 -22.81 -14.74 33.02
C VAL A 125 -21.79 -15.65 32.35
N ARG A 126 -22.12 -16.94 32.21
CA ARG A 126 -21.25 -17.92 31.54
C ARG A 126 -20.93 -17.51 30.10
N LEU A 127 -21.96 -17.10 29.37
CA LEU A 127 -21.83 -16.69 27.98
C LEU A 127 -21.06 -15.37 27.85
N ALA A 128 -21.20 -14.45 28.80
CA ALA A 128 -20.42 -13.21 28.85
C ALA A 128 -18.93 -13.49 29.12
N THR A 129 -18.59 -14.39 30.05
CA THR A 129 -17.20 -14.78 30.35
C THR A 129 -16.50 -15.34 29.11
N ARG A 130 -17.17 -16.24 28.38
CA ARG A 130 -16.61 -16.86 27.15
C ARG A 130 -16.32 -15.86 26.03
N ARG A 131 -16.93 -14.67 26.06
CA ARG A 131 -16.71 -13.63 25.05
C ARG A 131 -15.48 -12.77 25.32
N VAL A 132 -14.95 -12.74 26.55
CA VAL A 132 -13.82 -11.87 26.91
C VAL A 132 -12.52 -12.36 26.28
N MET A 133 -12.20 -13.65 26.41
CA MET A 133 -10.91 -14.20 25.95
C MET A 133 -10.64 -14.02 24.44
N PRO A 134 -11.60 -14.27 23.53
CA PRO A 134 -11.38 -14.00 22.10
C PRO A 134 -11.07 -12.53 21.80
N ARG A 135 -11.56 -11.59 22.63
CA ARG A 135 -11.28 -10.15 22.47
C ARG A 135 -9.91 -9.76 23.00
N VAL A 136 -9.45 -10.42 24.07
CA VAL A 136 -8.06 -10.33 24.53
C VAL A 136 -7.11 -10.78 23.42
N ASP A 137 -7.37 -11.95 22.82
CA ASP A 137 -6.54 -12.49 21.73
C ASP A 137 -6.51 -11.56 20.50
N ASP A 138 -7.66 -11.00 20.13
CA ASP A 138 -7.77 -10.05 19.03
C ASP A 138 -6.92 -8.78 19.27
N LEU A 139 -6.96 -8.23 20.50
CA LEU A 139 -6.19 -7.05 20.87
C LEU A 139 -4.68 -7.36 20.91
N VAL A 140 -4.29 -8.47 21.51
CA VAL A 140 -2.89 -8.91 21.55
C VAL A 140 -2.33 -9.17 20.15
N ARG A 141 -3.13 -9.78 19.26
CA ARG A 141 -2.73 -9.97 17.85
C ARG A 141 -2.54 -8.63 17.13
N ALA A 142 -3.42 -7.66 17.38
CA ALA A 142 -3.26 -6.32 16.85
C ALA A 142 -1.96 -5.67 17.38
N MET A 143 -1.61 -5.87 18.64
CA MET A 143 -0.34 -5.40 19.23
C MET A 143 0.89 -6.06 18.59
N TYR A 144 0.88 -7.35 18.25
CA TYR A 144 2.00 -8.00 17.55
C TYR A 144 2.12 -7.58 16.07
N SER A 145 1.02 -7.16 15.44
CA SER A 145 1.03 -6.67 14.06
C SER A 145 1.86 -5.38 13.87
N PHE A 146 2.09 -4.67 14.98
CA PHE A 146 2.94 -3.48 15.09
C PHE A 146 4.33 -3.65 14.48
N SER A 147 4.91 -4.85 14.56
CA SER A 147 6.30 -5.10 14.15
C SER A 147 6.49 -5.28 12.63
N ARG A 148 5.43 -5.52 11.84
CA ARG A 148 5.55 -5.87 10.41
C ARG A 148 5.06 -4.82 9.41
N LYS A 149 4.11 -3.95 9.76
CA LYS A 149 3.41 -3.08 8.79
C LYS A 149 3.21 -1.62 9.23
N GLY A 150 3.81 -1.21 10.34
CA GLY A 150 3.55 0.11 10.92
C GLY A 150 2.29 0.12 11.79
N VAL A 151 2.13 1.20 12.55
CA VAL A 151 1.11 1.39 13.59
C VAL A 151 -0.26 1.60 12.94
N GLN A 152 -1.28 0.85 13.36
CA GLN A 152 -2.69 1.09 13.01
C GLN A 152 -3.46 1.39 14.30
N ALA A 153 -3.56 2.66 14.67
CA ALA A 153 -4.26 3.09 15.88
C ALA A 153 -5.77 2.80 15.78
N THR A 154 -6.33 2.88 14.58
CA THR A 154 -7.72 2.48 14.26
C THR A 154 -8.02 1.01 14.61
N LEU A 155 -7.12 0.08 14.27
CA LEU A 155 -7.29 -1.32 14.59
C LEU A 155 -7.18 -1.57 16.09
N LEU A 156 -6.26 -0.89 16.77
CA LEU A 156 -6.10 -0.99 18.23
C LEU A 156 -7.31 -0.44 18.98
N GLU A 157 -7.83 0.74 18.58
CA GLU A 157 -9.05 1.34 19.15
C GLU A 157 -10.24 0.38 19.03
N ALA A 158 -10.47 -0.18 17.83
CA ALA A 158 -11.59 -1.07 17.59
C ALA A 158 -11.51 -2.37 18.41
N ARG A 159 -10.31 -2.96 18.55
CA ARG A 159 -10.12 -4.18 19.35
C ARG A 159 -10.19 -3.90 20.86
N ALA A 160 -9.66 -2.77 21.31
CA ALA A 160 -9.74 -2.34 22.69
C ALA A 160 -11.19 -2.02 23.11
N ALA A 161 -11.95 -1.30 22.27
CA ALA A 161 -13.36 -1.02 22.50
C ALA A 161 -14.20 -2.31 22.58
N ALA A 162 -13.93 -3.29 21.71
CA ALA A 162 -14.61 -4.58 21.74
C ALA A 162 -14.32 -5.38 23.03
N LEU A 163 -13.10 -5.31 23.56
CA LEU A 163 -12.73 -5.92 24.83
C LEU A 163 -13.41 -5.22 26.02
N ILE A 164 -13.41 -3.89 26.05
CA ILE A 164 -14.08 -3.10 27.09
C ILE A 164 -15.58 -3.42 27.09
N LEU A 165 -16.22 -3.47 25.91
CA LEU A 165 -17.63 -3.84 25.80
C LEU A 165 -17.92 -5.26 26.30
N ALA A 166 -17.05 -6.23 25.97
CA ALA A 166 -17.18 -7.59 26.48
C ALA A 166 -17.06 -7.64 28.02
N THR A 167 -16.13 -6.86 28.58
CA THR A 167 -15.92 -6.72 30.04
C THR A 167 -17.13 -6.05 30.70
N ASN A 168 -17.71 -5.01 30.08
CA ASN A 168 -18.91 -4.34 30.57
C ASN A 168 -20.13 -5.27 30.56
N ASN A 169 -20.29 -6.05 29.49
CA ASN A 169 -21.36 -7.06 29.42
C ASN A 169 -21.20 -8.13 30.51
N LEU A 170 -19.96 -8.51 30.84
CA LEU A 170 -19.69 -9.40 31.97
C LEU A 170 -20.11 -8.77 33.30
N VAL A 171 -19.71 -7.52 33.56
CA VAL A 171 -20.10 -6.77 34.76
C VAL A 171 -21.63 -6.65 34.88
N LEU A 172 -22.32 -6.37 33.78
CA LEU A 172 -23.78 -6.27 33.76
C LEU A 172 -24.45 -7.63 34.03
N ALA A 173 -23.93 -8.71 33.47
CA ALA A 173 -24.41 -10.06 33.78
C ALA A 173 -24.22 -10.39 35.26
N PHE A 174 -23.08 -10.02 35.86
CA PHE A 174 -22.85 -10.18 37.30
C PHE A 174 -23.76 -9.29 38.16
N ARG A 175 -24.06 -8.06 37.72
CA ARG A 175 -25.04 -7.18 38.40
C ARG A 175 -26.45 -7.76 38.37
N ALA A 176 -26.84 -8.35 37.24
CA ALA A 176 -28.14 -9.00 37.10
C ALA A 176 -28.24 -10.28 37.95
N ALA A 177 -27.17 -11.06 38.01
CA ALA A 177 -27.12 -12.28 38.83
C ALA A 177 -27.01 -11.97 40.34
N TYR A 178 -26.30 -10.90 40.71
CA TYR A 178 -25.94 -10.59 42.10
C TYR A 178 -26.10 -9.09 42.43
N PRO A 179 -27.33 -8.57 42.43
CA PRO A 179 -27.59 -7.14 42.58
C PRO A 179 -27.06 -6.55 43.90
N THR A 180 -27.22 -7.27 45.02
CA THR A 180 -26.78 -6.81 46.36
C THR A 180 -25.26 -6.78 46.55
N ALA A 181 -24.50 -7.53 45.75
CA ALA A 181 -23.04 -7.59 45.82
C ALA A 181 -22.35 -6.48 45.00
N VAL A 182 -23.08 -5.90 44.03
CA VAL A 182 -22.54 -4.94 43.05
C VAL A 182 -23.25 -3.57 43.12
N GLU A 183 -23.98 -3.31 44.20
CA GLU A 183 -24.79 -2.09 44.41
C GLU A 183 -23.94 -0.84 44.75
N ASN A 184 -22.79 -0.99 45.44
CA ASN A 184 -21.93 0.13 45.88
C ASN A 184 -20.47 -0.07 45.49
N VAL A 185 -20.21 -0.06 44.19
CA VAL A 185 -18.90 -0.45 43.67
C VAL A 185 -18.18 0.76 43.12
N GLU A 186 -17.71 1.61 44.03
CA GLU A 186 -16.86 2.77 43.71
C GLU A 186 -15.62 2.34 42.90
N TRP A 187 -15.06 1.17 43.22
CA TRP A 187 -13.93 0.62 42.48
C TRP A 187 -14.27 0.27 41.02
N LEU A 188 -15.51 -0.12 40.73
CA LEU A 188 -15.96 -0.46 39.38
C LEU A 188 -16.13 0.82 38.57
N ARG A 189 -16.65 1.88 39.19
CA ARG A 189 -16.71 3.21 38.57
C ARG A 189 -15.32 3.73 38.22
N ILE A 190 -14.35 3.58 39.13
CA ILE A 190 -12.96 3.97 38.92
C ILE A 190 -12.32 3.14 37.79
N ALA A 191 -12.50 1.82 37.79
CA ALA A 191 -11.91 0.94 36.77
C ALA A 191 -12.52 1.17 35.37
N LEU A 192 -13.84 1.41 35.28
CA LEU A 192 -14.49 1.76 34.02
C LEU A 192 -14.00 3.13 33.50
N SER A 193 -13.84 4.11 34.40
CA SER A 193 -13.28 5.41 34.05
C SER A 193 -11.83 5.31 33.55
N ASP A 194 -11.02 4.42 34.13
CA ASP A 194 -9.64 4.17 33.74
C ASP A 194 -9.56 3.50 32.34
N LEU A 195 -10.43 2.52 32.08
CA LEU A 195 -10.58 1.91 30.74
C LEU A 195 -10.99 2.94 29.68
N GLU A 196 -11.96 3.80 30.00
CA GLU A 196 -12.42 4.87 29.10
C GLU A 196 -11.31 5.89 28.81
N MET A 197 -10.50 6.25 29.81
CA MET A 197 -9.35 7.14 29.63
C MET A 197 -8.34 6.56 28.64
N HIS A 198 -7.96 5.29 28.79
CA HIS A 198 -7.03 4.65 27.88
C HIS A 198 -7.61 4.46 26.48
N LEU A 199 -8.90 4.14 26.36
CA LEU A 199 -9.59 4.07 25.07
C LEU A 199 -9.65 5.46 24.40
N GLN A 200 -9.84 6.53 25.17
CA GLN A 200 -9.86 7.89 24.66
C GLN A 200 -8.51 8.28 24.04
N GLN A 201 -7.38 7.89 24.65
CA GLN A 201 -6.06 8.10 24.06
C GLN A 201 -5.87 7.32 22.75
N LEU A 202 -6.35 6.07 22.68
CA LEU A 202 -6.35 5.30 21.43
C LEU A 202 -7.26 5.92 20.37
N ARG A 203 -8.39 6.51 20.78
CA ARG A 203 -9.31 7.22 19.88
C ARG A 203 -8.73 8.53 19.38
N GLU A 204 -8.05 9.30 20.21
CA GLU A 204 -7.35 10.52 19.79
C GLU A 204 -6.22 10.19 18.81
N ALA A 205 -5.48 9.10 19.04
CA ALA A 205 -4.49 8.60 18.10
C ALA A 205 -5.12 8.11 16.79
N SER A 206 -6.23 7.36 16.88
CA SER A 206 -7.01 6.91 15.72
C SER A 206 -7.58 8.09 14.93
N GLN A 207 -8.11 9.11 15.61
CA GLN A 207 -8.61 10.33 14.98
C GLN A 207 -7.48 11.16 14.39
N SER A 208 -6.31 11.20 15.01
CA SER A 208 -5.13 11.87 14.45
C SER A 208 -4.63 11.13 13.21
N GLU A 209 -4.65 9.80 13.21
CA GLU A 209 -4.38 8.95 12.05
C GLU A 209 -5.45 9.14 10.96
N GLU A 210 -6.73 9.20 11.32
CA GLU A 210 -7.84 9.44 10.40
C GLU A 210 -7.84 10.87 9.87
N LEU A 211 -7.49 11.88 10.66
CA LEU A 211 -7.36 13.28 10.25
C LEU A 211 -6.12 13.46 9.38
N GLN A 212 -5.03 12.74 9.65
CA GLN A 212 -3.95 12.59 8.68
C GLN A 212 -4.49 11.92 7.42
N CYS A 213 -5.26 10.84 7.48
CA CYS A 213 -5.90 10.21 6.32
C CYS A 213 -7.11 10.98 5.72
N GLN A 214 -7.55 12.09 6.30
CA GLN A 214 -8.64 12.94 5.78
C GLN A 214 -8.09 14.27 5.24
N GLN A 215 -6.98 14.78 5.81
CA GLN A 215 -6.11 15.76 5.14
C GLN A 215 -5.36 15.13 3.95
N PHE A 216 -5.06 13.84 4.05
CA PHE A 216 -4.64 12.98 2.95
C PHE A 216 -5.81 12.12 2.50
N TYR A 217 -6.76 12.74 1.78
CA TYR A 217 -7.66 12.05 0.84
C TYR A 217 -6.94 10.87 0.19
N ILE A 218 -7.66 9.77 -0.12
CA ILE A 218 -7.32 8.76 -1.17
C ILE A 218 -6.19 9.34 -2.00
N PRO A 219 -4.93 8.89 -1.85
CA PRO A 219 -3.80 9.74 -2.19
C PRO A 219 -4.08 10.28 -3.58
N PRO A 220 -4.23 11.61 -3.75
CA PRO A 220 -4.72 12.15 -5.01
C PRO A 220 -3.83 11.53 -6.05
N MET A 221 -4.43 10.78 -6.99
CA MET A 221 -3.66 10.16 -8.06
C MET A 221 -2.74 11.25 -8.57
N PRO A 222 -1.41 11.05 -8.54
CA PRO A 222 -0.51 12.16 -8.69
C PRO A 222 -0.81 12.80 -10.03
N PHE A 223 -1.21 14.08 -10.00
CA PHE A 223 -1.60 14.79 -11.22
C PHE A 223 -0.41 14.89 -12.18
N ALA A 224 0.82 14.69 -11.69
CA ALA A 224 2.02 14.55 -12.48
C ALA A 224 2.81 13.28 -12.14
N THR A 225 3.37 12.62 -13.15
CA THR A 225 4.23 11.42 -12.98
C THR A 225 5.53 11.57 -13.74
N LEU A 226 6.65 11.20 -13.11
CA LEU A 226 7.96 11.05 -13.74
C LEU A 226 8.18 9.59 -14.14
N ALA A 227 8.19 9.33 -15.45
CA ALA A 227 8.41 8.02 -16.03
C ALA A 227 9.77 7.98 -16.73
N ILE A 228 10.68 7.12 -16.28
CA ILE A 228 11.99 6.94 -16.93
C ILE A 228 11.93 5.77 -17.88
N VAL A 229 12.34 5.96 -19.13
CA VAL A 229 12.62 4.86 -20.06
C VAL A 229 14.13 4.70 -20.17
N PHE A 230 14.65 3.51 -19.88
CA PHE A 230 16.10 3.27 -19.86
C PHE A 230 16.50 1.88 -20.36
N GLY A 231 17.78 1.75 -20.72
CA GLY A 231 18.31 0.60 -21.44
C GLY A 231 19.56 0.97 -22.24
N ILE A 232 20.25 -0.02 -22.78
CA ILE A 232 21.47 0.18 -23.58
C ILE A 232 21.20 0.96 -24.88
N PRO A 233 22.20 1.63 -25.50
CA PRO A 233 21.99 2.29 -26.79
C PRO A 233 21.43 1.32 -27.83
N ALA A 234 20.59 1.83 -28.73
CA ALA A 234 19.93 1.06 -29.79
C ALA A 234 19.02 -0.10 -29.32
N CYS A 235 18.55 -0.11 -28.06
CA CYS A 235 17.51 -1.06 -27.64
C CYS A 235 16.07 -0.64 -27.95
N GLY A 236 15.85 0.47 -28.67
CA GLY A 236 14.51 0.92 -29.07
C GLY A 236 13.76 1.86 -28.11
N LYS A 237 14.43 2.44 -27.10
CA LYS A 237 13.82 3.41 -26.14
C LYS A 237 13.05 4.54 -26.80
N THR A 238 13.72 5.32 -27.65
CA THR A 238 13.11 6.50 -28.29
C THR A 238 11.97 6.13 -29.21
N SER A 239 12.06 4.99 -29.91
CA SER A 239 10.96 4.45 -30.71
C SER A 239 9.75 4.10 -29.83
N LEU A 240 10.00 3.50 -28.67
CA LEU A 240 8.96 3.20 -27.70
C LEU A 240 8.32 4.47 -27.12
N CYS A 241 9.13 5.47 -26.74
CA CYS A 241 8.64 6.75 -26.24
C CYS A 241 7.73 7.46 -27.25
N LYS A 242 8.12 7.49 -28.53
CA LYS A 242 7.30 8.08 -29.61
C LYS A 242 5.95 7.38 -29.73
N ARG A 243 5.94 6.04 -29.67
CA ARG A 243 4.69 5.27 -29.68
C ARG A 243 3.83 5.50 -28.44
N ILE A 244 4.43 5.73 -27.27
CA ILE A 244 3.68 6.12 -26.07
C ILE A 244 3.00 7.47 -26.30
N VAL A 245 3.74 8.46 -26.81
CA VAL A 245 3.19 9.78 -27.16
C VAL A 245 2.06 9.66 -28.19
N ASP A 246 2.29 8.92 -29.29
CA ASP A 246 1.29 8.70 -30.33
C ASP A 246 0.03 8.02 -29.78
N PHE A 247 0.18 7.05 -28.88
CA PHE A 247 -0.96 6.37 -28.24
C PHE A 247 -1.82 7.36 -27.44
N PHE A 248 -1.21 8.20 -26.61
CA PHE A 248 -1.95 9.19 -25.82
C PHE A 248 -2.53 10.32 -26.68
N ASN A 249 -1.97 10.57 -27.88
CA ASN A 249 -2.47 11.57 -28.82
C ASN A 249 -3.57 11.03 -29.78
N ALA A 250 -3.60 9.72 -30.04
CA ALA A 250 -4.44 9.11 -31.09
C ALA A 250 -5.87 8.73 -30.65
N GLU A 251 -6.25 8.92 -29.38
CA GLU A 251 -7.63 8.62 -28.93
C GLU A 251 -8.64 9.68 -29.44
N GLU A 252 -9.08 9.50 -30.69
CA GLU A 252 -10.30 10.08 -31.26
C GLU A 252 -11.54 9.45 -30.62
N SER A 253 -11.85 9.80 -29.37
CA SER A 253 -13.22 10.03 -28.86
C SER A 253 -13.17 10.36 -27.36
N ASN A 254 -13.33 11.64 -27.03
CA ASN A 254 -13.67 12.18 -25.70
C ASN A 254 -12.90 11.60 -24.49
N GLY A 255 -11.79 12.24 -24.12
CA GLY A 255 -11.36 12.30 -22.73
C GLY A 255 -10.01 11.67 -22.37
N SER A 256 -8.99 11.77 -23.21
CA SER A 256 -7.62 11.54 -22.74
C SER A 256 -7.20 12.71 -21.84
N ASP A 257 -7.53 12.56 -20.56
CA ASP A 257 -7.25 13.42 -19.42
C ASP A 257 -5.74 13.59 -19.12
N VAL A 258 -4.86 13.16 -20.02
CA VAL A 258 -3.45 12.88 -19.76
C VAL A 258 -2.59 13.48 -20.86
N HIS A 259 -1.74 14.43 -20.50
CA HIS A 259 -0.72 15.02 -21.37
C HIS A 259 0.62 14.30 -21.20
N VAL A 260 1.35 14.05 -22.29
CA VAL A 260 2.68 13.43 -22.23
C VAL A 260 3.75 14.41 -22.71
N ALA A 261 4.61 14.84 -21.78
CA ALA A 261 5.80 15.64 -22.07
C ALA A 261 7.00 14.69 -22.30
N HIS A 262 7.31 14.38 -23.56
CA HIS A 262 8.45 13.55 -23.93
C HIS A 262 9.75 14.35 -23.95
N ILE A 263 10.62 14.08 -22.97
CA ILE A 263 11.90 14.75 -22.79
C ILE A 263 13.00 13.81 -23.30
N CYS A 264 13.34 13.95 -24.58
CA CYS A 264 14.43 13.23 -25.23
C CYS A 264 15.76 13.97 -25.04
N TYR A 265 16.69 13.35 -24.32
CA TYR A 265 18.00 13.95 -24.08
C TYR A 265 18.78 14.17 -25.38
N ASP A 266 18.77 13.19 -26.28
CA ASP A 266 19.51 13.26 -27.55
C ASP A 266 19.03 14.46 -28.41
N GLU A 267 17.71 14.68 -28.51
CA GLU A 267 17.13 15.80 -29.28
C GLU A 267 17.40 17.18 -28.63
N ILE A 268 17.48 17.24 -27.29
CA ILE A 268 17.85 18.46 -26.58
C ILE A 268 19.35 18.75 -26.76
N LEU A 269 20.19 17.71 -26.75
CA LEU A 269 21.66 17.77 -26.81
C LEU A 269 22.21 18.03 -28.22
N GLU A 270 21.49 17.68 -29.30
CA GLU A 270 21.93 17.88 -30.68
C GLU A 270 22.33 19.35 -31.00
N SER A 271 21.82 20.34 -30.25
CA SER A 271 22.21 21.74 -30.41
C SER A 271 23.55 22.15 -29.78
N LYS A 272 24.22 21.29 -29.00
CA LYS A 272 25.47 21.60 -28.26
C LYS A 272 26.60 20.59 -28.49
N LEU A 273 26.78 20.16 -29.74
CA LEU A 273 27.70 19.09 -30.19
C LEU A 273 29.21 19.24 -29.91
N CYS A 274 29.69 20.18 -29.07
CA CYS A 274 31.13 20.50 -29.03
C CYS A 274 31.88 20.41 -27.69
N THR A 275 31.27 20.09 -26.54
CA THR A 275 32.05 20.12 -25.28
C THR A 275 31.71 19.01 -24.28
N ASN A 276 32.68 18.70 -23.43
CA ASN A 276 32.63 17.77 -22.28
C ASN A 276 31.56 18.15 -21.20
N GLN A 277 30.56 18.95 -21.55
CA GLN A 277 29.54 19.54 -20.68
C GLN A 277 28.26 18.71 -20.57
N TRP A 278 28.25 17.46 -21.06
CA TRP A 278 27.08 16.58 -20.99
C TRP A 278 26.52 16.44 -19.56
N LYS A 279 27.39 16.36 -18.54
CA LYS A 279 26.97 16.32 -17.12
C LYS A 279 26.23 17.57 -16.69
N SER A 280 26.77 18.74 -17.03
CA SER A 280 26.16 20.03 -16.73
C SER A 280 24.82 20.18 -17.45
N THR A 281 24.75 19.71 -18.70
CA THR A 281 23.52 19.73 -19.50
C THR A 281 22.45 18.81 -18.92
N ARG A 282 22.82 17.61 -18.44
CA ARG A 282 21.87 16.73 -17.75
C ARG A 282 21.29 17.37 -16.49
N ASN A 283 22.13 18.06 -15.72
CA ASN A 283 21.67 18.80 -14.55
C ASN A 283 20.75 19.96 -14.94
N MET A 284 21.05 20.69 -16.01
CA MET A 284 20.16 21.75 -16.51
C MET A 284 18.77 21.22 -16.92
N ILE A 285 18.70 20.04 -17.53
CA ILE A 285 17.41 19.39 -17.85
C ILE A 285 16.67 19.03 -16.55
N LEU A 286 17.37 18.43 -15.58
CA LEU A 286 16.77 18.08 -14.28
C LEU A 286 16.25 19.32 -13.55
N ASP A 287 17.02 20.41 -13.51
CA ASP A 287 16.66 21.69 -12.90
C ASP A 287 15.48 22.35 -13.62
N SER A 288 15.37 22.17 -14.94
CA SER A 288 14.22 22.65 -15.71
C SER A 288 12.96 21.87 -15.37
N VAL A 289 13.05 20.54 -15.26
CA VAL A 289 11.92 19.70 -14.83
C VAL A 289 11.52 20.03 -13.39
N ASP A 290 12.48 20.32 -12.51
CA ASP A 290 12.24 20.79 -11.14
C ASP A 290 11.45 22.11 -11.12
N ALA A 291 11.85 23.09 -11.93
CA ALA A 291 11.17 24.37 -12.01
C ALA A 291 9.76 24.27 -12.62
N VAL A 292 9.57 23.42 -13.64
CA VAL A 292 8.24 23.12 -14.17
C VAL A 292 7.38 22.46 -13.10
N ALA A 293 7.93 21.49 -12.35
CA ALA A 293 7.21 20.82 -11.27
C ALA A 293 6.77 21.79 -10.16
N VAL A 294 7.60 22.78 -9.81
CA VAL A 294 7.22 23.88 -8.90
C VAL A 294 6.04 24.66 -9.45
N GLY A 295 6.12 25.12 -10.71
CA GLY A 295 5.02 25.86 -11.34
C GLY A 295 3.73 25.05 -11.38
N LEU A 296 3.84 23.76 -11.72
CA LEU A 296 2.73 22.82 -11.73
C LEU A 296 2.02 22.68 -10.38
N ASN A 297 2.79 22.50 -9.31
CA ASN A 297 2.26 22.38 -7.95
C ASN A 297 1.61 23.68 -7.45
N SER A 298 2.21 24.83 -7.78
CA SER A 298 1.71 26.15 -7.39
C SER A 298 0.59 26.68 -8.29
N ARG A 299 0.33 26.03 -9.43
CA ARG A 299 -0.54 26.52 -10.51
C ARG A 299 -0.18 27.94 -10.96
N ASP A 300 1.12 28.21 -11.07
CA ASP A 300 1.68 29.52 -11.37
C ASP A 300 2.64 29.44 -12.56
N ALA A 301 2.93 30.59 -13.18
CA ALA A 301 3.81 30.70 -14.33
C ALA A 301 5.15 29.99 -14.10
N TYR A 302 5.60 29.27 -15.14
CA TYR A 302 6.87 28.57 -15.09
C TYR A 302 8.04 29.56 -15.13
N VAL A 303 8.87 29.55 -14.09
CA VAL A 303 10.02 30.45 -13.97
C VAL A 303 11.30 29.73 -14.35
N LYS A 304 12.04 30.28 -15.32
CA LYS A 304 13.34 29.73 -15.73
C LYS A 304 14.37 29.84 -14.60
N PRO A 305 15.06 28.75 -14.23
CA PRO A 305 16.18 28.81 -13.29
C PRO A 305 17.35 29.68 -13.79
N ALA A 306 18.06 30.34 -12.88
CA ALA A 306 19.21 31.18 -13.21
C ALA A 306 20.37 30.38 -13.85
N GLY A 307 20.59 29.13 -13.39
CA GLY A 307 21.63 28.24 -13.90
C GLY A 307 21.28 27.47 -15.18
N VAL A 308 20.06 27.64 -15.71
CA VAL A 308 19.58 26.93 -16.90
C VAL A 308 19.69 27.83 -18.13
N ASP A 309 20.31 27.27 -19.17
CA ASP A 309 20.42 27.85 -20.49
C ASP A 309 19.04 28.07 -21.14
N ALA A 310 18.87 29.21 -21.82
CA ALA A 310 17.59 29.61 -22.39
C ALA A 310 17.08 28.64 -23.47
N ASP A 311 17.96 28.04 -24.28
CA ASP A 311 17.54 27.13 -25.34
C ASP A 311 17.00 25.82 -24.77
N ILE A 312 17.64 25.30 -23.71
CA ILE A 312 17.18 24.09 -23.00
C ILE A 312 15.83 24.36 -22.35
N TRP A 313 15.70 25.50 -21.65
CA TRP A 313 14.45 25.90 -21.03
C TRP A 313 13.32 26.00 -22.05
N ASN A 314 13.56 26.68 -23.18
CA ASN A 314 12.56 26.87 -24.23
C ASN A 314 12.13 25.53 -24.86
N LYS A 315 13.05 24.59 -25.06
CA LYS A 315 12.69 23.24 -25.54
C LYS A 315 11.79 22.52 -24.53
N ILE A 316 12.08 22.60 -23.24
CA ILE A 316 11.31 21.90 -22.20
C ILE A 316 9.95 22.54 -22.00
N ILE A 317 9.88 23.88 -21.98
CA ILE A 317 8.63 24.58 -21.73
C ILE A 317 7.60 24.38 -22.85
N LEU A 318 8.06 24.24 -24.10
CA LEU A 318 7.20 23.93 -25.25
C LEU A 318 6.54 22.55 -25.15
N LEU A 319 7.09 21.64 -24.36
CA LEU A 319 6.52 20.31 -24.15
C LEU A 319 5.43 20.30 -23.07
N VAL A 320 5.29 21.40 -22.32
CA VAL A 320 4.41 21.46 -21.15
C VAL A 320 3.32 22.51 -21.40
N PRO A 321 2.04 22.13 -21.31
CA PRO A 321 0.94 23.05 -21.53
C PRO A 321 0.82 24.11 -20.42
N ASN A 322 0.23 25.26 -20.77
CA ASN A 322 -0.17 26.27 -19.79
C ASN A 322 -1.36 25.78 -18.95
N PHE A 323 -1.58 26.42 -17.80
CA PHE A 323 -2.60 26.05 -16.81
C PHE A 323 -4.06 26.13 -17.28
N ASP A 324 -4.31 26.72 -18.46
CA ASP A 324 -5.64 26.86 -19.06
C ASP A 324 -6.09 25.61 -19.86
N ALA A 325 -5.31 24.52 -19.81
CA ALA A 325 -5.50 23.39 -20.71
C ALA A 325 -6.40 22.28 -20.13
N THR A 326 -7.05 21.55 -21.03
CA THR A 326 -8.15 20.59 -20.80
C THR A 326 -7.73 19.23 -20.24
N TRP A 327 -6.54 19.12 -19.63
CA TRP A 327 -5.97 17.86 -19.11
C TRP A 327 -6.02 17.85 -17.57
N SER A 328 -6.22 16.69 -16.94
CA SER A 328 -6.06 16.55 -15.48
C SER A 328 -4.77 15.85 -15.04
N ARG A 329 -4.02 15.22 -15.95
CA ARG A 329 -2.75 14.54 -15.64
C ARG A 329 -1.65 14.88 -16.63
N ILE A 330 -0.41 14.87 -16.16
CA ILE A 330 0.80 15.02 -16.98
C ILE A 330 1.81 13.91 -16.71
N ILE A 331 2.41 13.36 -17.75
CA ILE A 331 3.50 12.39 -17.68
C ILE A 331 4.76 13.03 -18.25
N PHE A 332 5.77 13.19 -17.41
CA PHE A 332 7.13 13.51 -17.83
C PHE A 332 7.84 12.23 -18.24
N LEU A 333 7.89 11.97 -19.55
CA LEU A 333 8.52 10.78 -20.11
C LEU A 333 9.99 11.09 -20.42
N ILE A 334 10.88 10.61 -19.55
CA ILE A 334 12.32 10.86 -19.61
C ILE A 334 13.00 9.78 -20.46
N ASP A 335 13.56 10.19 -21.61
CA ASP A 335 14.23 9.31 -22.56
C ASP A 335 15.74 9.59 -22.60
N ASP A 336 16.50 8.73 -21.92
CA ASP A 336 17.97 8.68 -21.91
C ASP A 336 18.41 7.24 -21.56
N ASN A 337 19.70 6.92 -21.73
CA ASN A 337 20.20 5.57 -21.44
C ASN A 337 20.09 5.19 -19.95
N MET A 338 20.18 6.16 -19.04
CA MET A 338 20.07 6.04 -17.56
C MET A 338 20.58 4.71 -16.96
N TYR A 339 21.75 4.25 -17.44
CA TYR A 339 22.26 2.91 -17.16
C TYR A 339 22.86 2.77 -15.75
N TYR A 340 23.24 3.89 -15.11
CA TYR A 340 23.57 3.92 -13.69
C TYR A 340 22.35 4.25 -12.85
N ARG A 341 22.22 3.51 -11.74
CA ARG A 341 21.18 3.69 -10.73
C ARG A 341 21.16 5.10 -10.13
N SER A 342 22.32 5.72 -9.93
CA SER A 342 22.41 7.10 -9.44
C SER A 342 21.77 8.13 -10.36
N MET A 343 21.76 7.88 -11.69
CA MET A 343 21.09 8.77 -12.64
C MET A 343 19.57 8.71 -12.48
N ARG A 344 19.02 7.51 -12.30
CA ARG A 344 17.59 7.28 -12.06
C ARG A 344 17.15 7.80 -10.70
N PHE A 345 18.00 7.65 -9.68
CA PHE A 345 17.73 8.12 -8.33
C PHE A 345 17.55 9.64 -8.25
N SER A 346 18.24 10.43 -9.10
CA SER A 346 18.05 11.88 -9.17
C SER A 346 16.59 12.27 -9.49
N TYR A 347 15.96 11.55 -10.41
CA TYR A 347 14.56 11.74 -10.78
C TYR A 347 13.59 11.16 -9.74
N TYR A 348 13.93 10.05 -9.10
CA TYR A 348 13.16 9.54 -7.96
C TYR A 348 13.12 10.58 -6.82
N ARG A 349 14.26 11.19 -6.48
CA ARG A 349 14.33 12.27 -5.48
C ARG A 349 13.48 13.47 -5.89
N LEU A 350 13.48 13.81 -7.18
CA LEU A 350 12.67 14.90 -7.72
C LEU A 350 11.17 14.59 -7.59
N ALA A 351 10.75 13.37 -7.95
CA ALA A 351 9.37 12.93 -7.77
C ALA A 351 8.94 12.99 -6.31
N ARG A 352 9.79 12.53 -5.39
CA ARG A 352 9.53 12.65 -3.94
C ARG A 352 9.40 14.09 -3.46
N LYS A 353 10.29 14.98 -3.93
CA LYS A 353 10.29 16.40 -3.57
C LYS A 353 8.96 17.08 -3.92
N HIS A 354 8.36 16.69 -5.05
CA HIS A 354 7.13 17.31 -5.59
C HIS A 354 5.86 16.49 -5.38
N HIS A 355 5.96 15.36 -4.67
CA HIS A 355 4.86 14.40 -4.51
C HIS A 355 4.29 13.87 -5.84
N PHE A 356 5.13 13.76 -6.86
CA PHE A 356 4.76 13.18 -8.15
C PHE A 356 4.86 11.66 -8.12
N GLY A 357 4.14 11.01 -9.03
CA GLY A 357 4.31 9.58 -9.29
C GLY A 357 5.71 9.30 -9.84
N PHE A 358 6.22 8.09 -9.61
CA PHE A 358 7.49 7.64 -10.17
C PHE A 358 7.40 6.20 -10.67
N CYS A 359 7.81 5.97 -11.91
CA CYS A 359 7.95 4.64 -12.47
C CYS A 359 9.15 4.54 -13.42
N GLN A 360 9.59 3.32 -13.65
CA GLN A 360 10.71 3.03 -14.55
C GLN A 360 10.29 1.99 -15.58
N LEU A 361 10.70 2.18 -16.82
CA LEU A 361 10.53 1.27 -17.93
C LEU A 361 11.91 0.81 -18.38
N PHE A 362 12.29 -0.38 -17.95
CA PHE A 362 13.55 -1.00 -18.32
C PHE A 362 13.37 -1.78 -19.61
N ILE A 363 14.12 -1.41 -20.66
CA ILE A 363 14.14 -2.18 -21.90
C ILE A 363 15.34 -3.13 -21.86
N GLN A 364 15.04 -4.39 -21.56
CA GLN A 364 16.02 -5.48 -21.56
C GLN A 364 16.16 -6.02 -22.97
N CYS A 365 17.29 -5.76 -23.60
CA CYS A 365 17.58 -6.13 -24.98
C CYS A 365 18.86 -6.97 -25.05
N ASP A 366 18.86 -8.00 -25.89
CA ASP A 366 20.08 -8.77 -26.16
C ASP A 366 21.15 -7.89 -26.83
N LEU A 367 22.41 -8.11 -26.46
CA LEU A 367 23.54 -7.34 -26.97
C LEU A 367 23.68 -7.49 -28.49
N GLY A 368 23.41 -8.68 -29.03
CA GLY A 368 23.43 -8.93 -30.47
C GLY A 368 22.38 -8.09 -31.20
N CYS A 369 21.15 -8.05 -30.68
CA CYS A 369 20.08 -7.19 -31.20
C CYS A 369 20.50 -5.72 -31.22
N ALA A 370 20.99 -5.20 -30.10
CA ALA A 370 21.37 -3.79 -29.98
C ALA A 370 22.48 -3.40 -30.96
N LEU A 371 23.48 -4.26 -31.17
CA LEU A 371 24.55 -4.03 -32.14
C LEU A 371 24.02 -4.01 -33.59
N ILE A 372 23.10 -4.91 -33.94
CA ILE A 372 22.47 -4.95 -35.26
C ILE A 372 21.65 -3.67 -35.48
N GLN A 373 20.81 -3.30 -34.51
CA GLN A 373 19.98 -2.09 -34.58
C GLN A 373 20.83 -0.82 -34.65
N ASN A 374 21.95 -0.77 -33.93
CA ASN A 374 22.87 0.37 -33.94
C ASN A 374 23.44 0.65 -35.34
N ARG A 375 23.72 -0.39 -36.13
CA ARG A 375 24.20 -0.26 -37.52
C ARG A 375 23.17 0.36 -38.46
N GLY A 376 21.89 0.24 -38.14
CA GLY A 376 20.79 0.85 -38.89
C GLY A 376 20.48 2.30 -38.51
N ARG A 377 21.18 2.90 -37.52
CA ARG A 377 20.96 4.29 -37.11
C ARG A 377 21.56 5.27 -38.13
N LYS A 378 21.06 6.52 -38.13
CA LYS A 378 21.66 7.63 -38.89
C LYS A 378 23.13 7.82 -38.50
N CYS A 379 23.98 8.21 -39.44
CA CYS A 379 25.45 8.28 -39.25
C CYS A 379 25.89 9.11 -38.01
N ASN A 380 25.13 10.13 -37.62
CA ASN A 380 25.40 10.98 -36.46
C ASN A 380 24.94 10.38 -35.11
N ALA A 381 24.14 9.31 -35.14
CA ALA A 381 23.58 8.65 -33.96
C ALA A 381 24.18 7.25 -33.71
N VAL A 382 25.07 6.78 -34.58
CA VAL A 382 25.78 5.50 -34.42
C VAL A 382 26.80 5.63 -33.29
N VAL A 383 26.75 4.69 -32.35
CA VAL A 383 27.70 4.59 -31.23
C VAL A 383 28.69 3.46 -31.50
N SER A 384 29.93 3.53 -31.01
CA SER A 384 30.89 2.44 -31.23
C SER A 384 30.44 1.13 -30.57
N ASP A 385 30.73 -0.02 -31.21
CA ASP A 385 30.38 -1.35 -30.69
C ASP A 385 30.99 -1.57 -29.30
N GLU A 386 32.21 -1.09 -29.05
CA GLU A 386 32.88 -1.16 -27.73
C GLU A 386 32.13 -0.37 -26.66
N THR A 387 31.53 0.77 -27.04
CA THR A 387 30.77 1.59 -26.10
C THR A 387 29.47 0.90 -25.72
N ILE A 388 28.78 0.27 -26.67
CA ILE A 388 27.56 -0.50 -26.40
C ILE A 388 27.86 -1.70 -25.49
N LYS A 389 28.91 -2.47 -25.81
CA LYS A 389 29.37 -3.60 -24.98
C LYS A 389 29.67 -3.16 -23.54
N ARG A 390 30.47 -2.10 -23.39
CA ARG A 390 30.81 -1.53 -22.08
C ARG A 390 29.58 -1.02 -21.31
N MET A 391 28.59 -0.47 -22.01
CA MET A 391 27.34 -0.02 -21.38
C MET A 391 26.46 -1.21 -20.97
N ALA A 392 26.42 -2.28 -21.76
CA ALA A 392 25.73 -3.52 -21.41
C ALA A 392 26.34 -4.17 -20.17
N ASP A 393 27.67 -4.17 -20.04
CA ASP A 393 28.35 -4.71 -18.85
C ASP A 393 28.09 -3.87 -17.59
N LYS A 394 27.86 -2.57 -17.75
CA LYS A 394 27.69 -1.61 -16.65
C LYS A 394 26.25 -1.31 -16.27
N ILE A 395 25.28 -1.79 -17.05
CA ILE A 395 23.88 -1.46 -16.80
C ILE A 395 23.43 -2.06 -15.47
N GLN A 396 22.90 -1.21 -14.59
CA GLN A 396 22.43 -1.63 -13.27
C GLN A 396 20.94 -1.92 -13.35
N ILE A 397 20.59 -3.22 -13.36
CA ILE A 397 19.20 -3.71 -13.37
C ILE A 397 18.46 -3.20 -12.09
N PRO A 398 17.17 -2.83 -12.20
CA PRO A 398 16.36 -2.44 -11.04
C PRO A 398 16.33 -3.51 -9.96
N ALA A 399 16.70 -3.16 -8.74
CA ALA A 399 16.74 -4.11 -7.62
C ALA A 399 16.51 -3.47 -6.24
N GLU A 400 16.61 -2.14 -6.12
CA GLU A 400 16.40 -1.48 -4.83
C GLU A 400 14.90 -1.31 -4.51
N LYS A 401 14.60 -1.12 -3.22
CA LYS A 401 13.24 -0.86 -2.72
C LYS A 401 12.55 0.33 -3.44
N TRP A 402 13.29 1.39 -3.73
CA TRP A 402 12.73 2.56 -4.45
C TRP A 402 12.52 2.31 -5.95
N GLU A 403 13.05 1.21 -6.49
CA GLU A 403 12.89 0.78 -7.87
C GLU A 403 11.75 -0.26 -8.04
N GLU A 404 10.97 -0.55 -6.99
CA GLU A 404 9.85 -1.51 -7.03
C GLU A 404 8.83 -1.22 -8.16
N ASN A 405 8.67 0.07 -8.51
CA ASN A 405 7.82 0.52 -9.61
C ASN A 405 8.50 0.46 -10.99
N SER A 406 9.39 -0.51 -11.19
CA SER A 406 9.99 -0.80 -12.49
C SER A 406 9.18 -1.83 -13.27
N TYR A 407 9.04 -1.61 -14.57
CA TYR A 407 8.48 -2.57 -15.51
C TYR A 407 9.56 -2.92 -16.53
N THR A 408 9.77 -4.21 -16.77
CA THR A 408 10.80 -4.69 -17.71
C THR A 408 10.14 -5.16 -18.99
N VAL A 409 10.51 -4.54 -20.10
CA VAL A 409 10.14 -4.94 -21.47
C VAL A 409 11.29 -5.75 -22.03
N ILE A 410 11.03 -7.00 -22.39
CA ILE A 410 12.04 -7.89 -22.97
C ILE A 410 11.96 -7.76 -24.49
N VAL A 411 13.10 -7.48 -25.13
CA VAL A 411 13.26 -7.37 -26.58
C VAL A 411 14.18 -8.49 -27.02
N ASP A 412 13.66 -9.43 -27.79
CA ASP A 412 14.42 -10.57 -28.29
C ASP A 412 14.81 -10.42 -29.77
N ASN A 413 15.52 -11.41 -30.32
CA ASN A 413 15.97 -11.42 -31.71
C ASN A 413 14.84 -11.62 -32.74
N SER A 414 13.64 -11.98 -32.31
CA SER A 414 12.48 -12.17 -33.20
C SER A 414 11.69 -10.88 -33.40
N ASP A 415 11.76 -9.97 -32.43
CA ASP A 415 11.10 -8.67 -32.48
C ASP A 415 11.99 -7.60 -33.12
N ARG A 416 11.62 -7.19 -34.35
CA ARG A 416 12.29 -6.07 -35.04
C ARG A 416 11.94 -4.70 -34.44
N GLU A 417 10.87 -4.62 -33.68
CA GLU A 417 10.35 -3.40 -33.06
C GLU A 417 9.95 -3.66 -31.61
N VAL A 418 10.31 -2.74 -30.71
CA VAL A 418 9.92 -2.82 -29.31
C VAL A 418 8.45 -2.47 -29.19
N HIS A 419 7.60 -3.48 -29.03
CA HIS A 419 6.17 -3.31 -28.85
C HIS A 419 5.76 -3.52 -27.39
N LEU A 420 5.23 -2.47 -26.74
CA LEU A 420 4.32 -2.69 -25.63
C LEU A 420 3.02 -3.26 -26.18
N SER A 421 2.59 -4.41 -25.67
CA SER A 421 1.23 -4.87 -25.90
C SER A 421 0.23 -3.91 -25.22
N LYS A 422 -1.03 -3.90 -25.67
CA LYS A 422 -2.10 -3.10 -25.02
C LYS A 422 -2.17 -3.37 -23.51
N PHE A 423 -1.87 -4.59 -23.08
CA PHE A 423 -1.84 -5.01 -21.67
C PHE A 423 -0.67 -4.39 -20.89
N GLU A 424 0.50 -4.30 -21.51
CA GLU A 424 1.68 -3.67 -20.90
C GLU A 424 1.54 -2.15 -20.85
N PHE A 425 0.82 -1.57 -21.81
CA PHE A 425 0.41 -0.17 -21.78
C PHE A 425 -0.54 0.11 -20.60
N VAL A 426 -1.51 -0.79 -20.36
CA VAL A 426 -2.40 -0.71 -19.20
C VAL A 426 -1.65 -0.90 -17.89
N ILE A 427 -0.62 -1.75 -17.82
CA ILE A 427 0.25 -1.90 -16.63
C ILE A 427 1.09 -0.64 -16.41
N PHE A 428 1.69 -0.09 -17.47
CA PHE A 428 2.42 1.17 -17.41
C PHE A 428 1.50 2.30 -16.95
N TYR A 429 0.31 2.42 -17.55
CA TYR A 429 -0.72 3.37 -17.15
C TYR A 429 -1.17 3.16 -15.70
N SER A 430 -1.43 1.92 -15.28
CA SER A 430 -1.79 1.59 -13.89
C SER A 430 -0.68 1.98 -12.92
N LYS A 431 0.59 1.77 -13.26
CA LYS A 431 1.75 2.19 -12.44
C LYS A 431 1.98 3.70 -12.47
N VAL A 432 1.61 4.38 -13.55
CA VAL A 432 1.65 5.84 -13.65
C VAL A 432 0.52 6.48 -12.84
N VAL A 433 -0.67 5.87 -12.86
CA VAL A 433 -1.91 6.42 -12.30
C VAL A 433 -2.12 6.07 -10.82
N GLN A 434 -1.65 4.91 -10.35
CA GLN A 434 -1.88 4.43 -8.98
C GLN A 434 -0.72 4.72 -8.00
N ASN A 435 0.45 5.14 -8.48
CA ASN A 435 1.62 5.31 -7.61
C ASN A 435 1.68 6.71 -7.02
N SER A 436 0.96 6.88 -5.92
CA SER A 436 1.24 7.89 -4.91
C SER A 436 2.64 7.69 -4.34
N CYS A 437 3.35 8.78 -4.08
CA CYS A 437 4.71 8.79 -3.54
C CYS A 437 4.93 7.70 -2.45
N PRO A 438 5.94 6.81 -2.56
CA PRO A 438 6.24 5.87 -1.49
C PRO A 438 6.80 6.62 -0.27
N ASN A 439 6.16 6.40 0.89
CA ASN A 439 6.63 6.89 2.20
C ASN A 439 8.04 6.38 2.51
#